data_AF-A0A5D2U931-F1
#
_entry.id   AF-A0A5D2U931-F1
#
_cell.length_a   1.000
_cell.length_b   1.000
_cell.length_c   1.000
_cell.angle_alpha   90.00
_cell.angle_beta   90.00
_cell.angle_gamma   90.00
#
_symmetry.space_group_name_H-M   'P 1'
#
loop_
_entity.id
_entity.type
_entity.pdbx_description
1 polymer ?
#
loop_
_entity_poly.entity_id
_entity_poly.type
_entity_poly.pdbx_seq_one_letter_code
_entity_poly.pdbx_strand_id
1 'polypeptide(L)'
;MNSTTSLPLHQGGITPISALHPDIFQSHILALLDGPSLASLACVSSQLHALSTHDILWFNICSSTWPSLNHPRLQQIISTFPSRHRSFFSDSFPFPDLQPLKLDVNSCTLPTELIFAVDVYYQNQIIYSKVEELDTSSSWFLCSPFRVDLLDPKDSASTPVRYLGGSQDEAWLQHLEENLSLSWIVINPTRKKAVNVSSRRAVSVQRHWLTGDVQVRFGTVTAGDEGRGSSRELVECGVVVTCCGKEGGEMHVREVCMVMEDMEGKGLNGKDSLVILEGVIEQGRRKGGEGNEGKVKFEEFQERKRGRKEENQRKERVLDLVCITVGVVGFVSFWSAILFK
;
A
#
# COMPACT_ATOMS: atom_id res chain seq x y z
N MET A 1 -34.14 60.26 45.06
CA MET A 1 -34.13 59.77 43.66
C MET A 1 -32.67 59.59 43.28
N ASN A 2 -32.18 58.35 43.33
CA ASN A 2 -30.80 58.03 43.01
C ASN A 2 -30.71 57.82 41.50
N SER A 3 -29.93 58.68 40.83
CA SER A 3 -29.59 58.50 39.42
C SER A 3 -28.47 57.46 39.34
N THR A 4 -28.84 56.22 39.01
CA THR A 4 -27.88 55.15 38.73
C THR A 4 -27.30 55.36 37.34
N THR A 5 -26.04 55.77 37.28
CA THR A 5 -25.24 55.79 36.06
C THR A 5 -24.95 54.35 35.65
N SER A 6 -25.63 53.86 34.61
CA SER A 6 -25.29 52.60 33.96
C SER A 6 -24.04 52.80 33.10
N LEU A 7 -22.90 52.27 33.56
CA LEU A 7 -21.72 52.09 32.72
C LEU A 7 -22.07 51.08 31.61
N PRO A 8 -21.71 51.33 30.34
CA PRO A 8 -21.81 50.31 29.32
C PRO A 8 -20.80 49.21 29.65
N LEU A 9 -21.33 48.01 29.88
CA LEU A 9 -20.56 46.79 29.94
C LEU A 9 -19.74 46.71 28.64
N HIS A 10 -18.41 46.70 28.75
CA HIS A 10 -17.53 46.37 27.63
C HIS A 10 -17.91 44.95 27.17
N GLN A 11 -18.79 44.86 26.16
CA GLN A 11 -18.90 43.67 25.34
C GLN A 11 -17.54 43.55 24.66
N GLY A 12 -16.70 42.64 25.16
CA GLY A 12 -15.56 42.16 24.40
C GLY A 12 -16.09 41.74 23.04
N GLY A 13 -15.76 42.50 22.00
CA GLY A 13 -16.28 42.29 20.67
C GLY A 13 -15.90 40.89 20.23
N ILE A 14 -16.87 39.99 20.17
CA ILE A 14 -16.70 38.67 19.57
C ILE A 14 -16.60 38.93 18.08
N THR A 15 -15.39 39.21 17.58
CA THR A 15 -15.13 39.29 16.15
C THR A 15 -15.26 37.87 15.61
N PRO A 16 -16.25 37.59 14.76
CA PRO A 16 -16.39 36.26 14.19
C PRO A 16 -15.18 35.96 13.30
N ILE A 17 -14.84 34.68 13.17
CA ILE A 17 -13.72 34.25 12.31
C ILE A 17 -13.88 34.72 10.84
N SER A 18 -15.14 34.95 10.42
CA SER A 18 -15.50 35.52 9.12
C SER A 18 -15.09 36.99 8.93
N ALA A 19 -14.71 37.70 10.00
CA ALA A 19 -14.19 39.06 9.94
C ALA A 19 -12.71 39.13 9.55
N LEU A 20 -11.99 38.00 9.53
CA LEU A 20 -10.62 37.93 9.06
C LEU A 20 -10.56 38.01 7.52
N HIS A 21 -9.54 38.68 7.00
CA HIS A 21 -9.31 38.75 5.56
C HIS A 21 -9.03 37.34 4.99
N PRO A 22 -9.67 36.94 3.87
CA PRO A 22 -9.50 35.60 3.29
C PRO A 22 -8.04 35.21 3.06
N ASP A 23 -7.20 36.13 2.59
CA ASP A 23 -5.78 35.85 2.33
C ASP A 23 -4.98 35.52 3.59
N ILE A 24 -5.26 36.19 4.72
CA ILE A 24 -4.60 35.92 6.00
C ILE A 24 -5.06 34.55 6.50
N PHE A 25 -6.35 34.28 6.40
CA PHE A 25 -6.93 33.01 6.80
C PHE A 25 -6.34 31.85 5.98
N GLN A 26 -6.21 32.03 4.67
CA GLN A 26 -5.68 31.01 3.76
C GLN A 26 -4.18 30.78 3.95
N SER A 27 -3.37 31.85 3.99
CA SER A 27 -1.90 31.74 4.04
C SER A 27 -1.35 31.38 5.41
N HIS A 28 -2.00 31.79 6.50
CA HIS A 28 -1.46 31.62 7.86
C HIS A 28 -2.23 30.63 8.74
N ILE A 29 -3.48 30.29 8.40
CA ILE A 29 -4.27 29.34 9.19
C ILE A 29 -4.47 28.04 8.41
N LEU A 30 -5.07 28.10 7.22
CA LEU A 30 -5.38 26.91 6.44
C LEU A 30 -4.13 26.15 5.97
N ALA A 31 -3.06 26.88 5.64
CA ALA A 31 -1.80 26.27 5.21
C ALA A 31 -1.08 25.45 6.30
N LEU A 32 -1.47 25.60 7.58
CA LEU A 32 -0.90 24.85 8.70
C LEU A 32 -1.68 23.57 9.04
N LEU A 33 -2.85 23.38 8.45
CA LEU A 33 -3.72 22.23 8.75
C LEU A 33 -3.32 21.03 7.88
N ASP A 34 -3.40 19.83 8.47
CA ASP A 34 -3.30 18.58 7.73
C ASP A 34 -4.59 18.30 6.93
N GLY A 35 -4.51 17.38 5.97
CA GLY A 35 -5.65 17.05 5.11
C GLY A 35 -6.94 16.71 5.86
N PRO A 36 -6.92 15.84 6.90
CA PRO A 36 -8.08 15.54 7.71
C PRO A 36 -8.67 16.73 8.47
N SER A 37 -7.83 17.58 9.07
CA SER A 37 -8.31 18.78 9.77
C SER A 37 -8.89 19.78 8.79
N LEU A 38 -8.28 19.95 7.61
CA LEU A 38 -8.79 20.82 6.54
C LEU A 38 -10.14 20.32 6.02
N ALA A 39 -10.29 19.00 5.82
CA ALA A 39 -11.56 18.40 5.42
C ALA A 39 -12.66 18.60 6.48
N SER A 40 -12.30 18.47 7.77
CA SER A 40 -13.22 18.67 8.89
C SER A 40 -13.65 20.14 9.02
N LEU A 41 -12.71 21.07 8.83
CA LEU A 41 -12.99 22.51 8.81
C LEU A 41 -13.94 22.89 7.66
N ALA A 42 -13.78 22.26 6.50
CA ALA A 42 -14.65 22.45 5.34
C ALA A 42 -16.12 22.05 5.58
N CYS A 43 -16.41 21.28 6.64
CA CYS A 43 -17.77 20.88 7.02
C CYS A 43 -18.45 21.88 7.97
N VAL A 44 -17.72 22.84 8.55
CA VAL A 44 -18.25 23.74 9.59
C VAL A 44 -19.18 24.82 9.02
N SER A 45 -18.87 25.37 7.85
CA SER A 45 -19.69 26.38 7.18
C SER A 45 -19.41 26.44 5.68
N SER A 46 -20.30 27.05 4.90
CA SER A 46 -20.11 27.27 3.46
C SER A 46 -18.90 28.15 3.14
N GLN A 47 -18.60 29.15 3.98
CA GLN A 47 -17.43 30.02 3.83
C GLN A 47 -16.14 29.22 4.02
N LEU A 48 -16.04 28.44 5.10
CA LEU A 48 -14.87 27.59 5.37
C LEU A 48 -14.74 26.48 4.33
N HIS A 49 -15.86 25.95 3.83
CA HIS A 49 -15.86 25.03 2.71
C HIS A 49 -15.19 25.64 1.48
N ALA A 50 -15.64 26.83 1.05
CA ALA A 50 -15.09 27.51 -0.12
C ALA A 50 -13.60 27.85 0.03
N LEU A 51 -13.16 28.24 1.23
CA LEU A 51 -11.74 28.50 1.48
C LEU A 51 -10.91 27.21 1.52
N SER A 52 -11.44 26.12 2.07
CA SER A 52 -10.73 24.85 2.21
C SER A 52 -10.66 24.04 0.91
N THR A 53 -11.43 24.38 -0.12
CA THR A 53 -11.42 23.68 -1.42
C THR A 53 -10.40 24.21 -2.42
N HIS A 54 -9.62 25.24 -2.07
CA HIS A 54 -8.57 25.78 -2.93
C HIS A 54 -7.51 24.72 -3.22
N ASP A 55 -7.25 24.48 -4.51
CA ASP A 55 -6.35 23.41 -4.95
C ASP A 55 -4.91 23.57 -4.44
N ILE A 56 -4.44 24.81 -4.27
CA ILE A 56 -3.08 25.08 -3.77
C ILE A 56 -2.84 24.51 -2.36
N LEU A 57 -3.86 24.50 -1.51
CA LEU A 57 -3.76 23.92 -0.16
C LEU A 57 -3.56 22.41 -0.26
N TRP A 58 -4.37 21.75 -1.08
CA TRP A 58 -4.30 20.30 -1.31
C TRP A 58 -3.04 19.91 -2.06
N PHE A 59 -2.56 20.71 -3.02
CA PHE A 59 -1.28 20.53 -3.67
C PHE A 59 -0.15 20.54 -2.65
N ASN A 60 -0.07 21.55 -1.79
CA ASN A 60 0.96 21.64 -0.75
C ASN A 60 0.92 20.44 0.21
N ILE A 61 -0.28 20.04 0.66
CA ILE A 61 -0.48 18.86 1.52
C ILE A 61 -0.03 17.58 0.80
N CYS A 62 -0.43 17.40 -0.46
CA CYS A 62 -0.04 16.23 -1.26
C CYS A 62 1.46 16.19 -1.48
N SER A 63 2.09 17.29 -1.93
CA SER A 63 3.53 17.36 -2.17
C SER A 63 4.37 17.20 -0.90
N SER A 64 3.88 17.63 0.27
CA SER A 64 4.55 17.38 1.54
C SER A 64 4.38 15.94 2.03
N THR A 65 3.25 15.30 1.70
CA THR A 65 2.94 13.92 2.12
C THR A 65 3.55 12.87 1.19
N TRP A 66 3.70 13.20 -0.10
CA TRP A 66 4.19 12.33 -1.17
C TRP A 66 5.07 13.15 -2.14
N PRO A 67 6.38 13.26 -1.87
CA PRO A 67 7.32 13.99 -2.71
C PRO A 67 7.34 13.54 -4.16
N SER A 68 7.02 12.27 -4.44
CA SER A 68 6.89 11.70 -5.79
C SER A 68 5.91 12.49 -6.68
N LEU A 69 4.91 13.18 -6.10
CA LEU A 69 3.93 13.97 -6.84
C LEU A 69 4.48 15.26 -7.46
N ASN A 70 5.70 15.66 -7.10
CA ASN A 70 6.38 16.77 -7.77
C ASN A 70 6.83 16.40 -9.20
N HIS A 71 6.67 15.13 -9.61
CA HIS A 71 6.95 14.69 -10.96
C HIS A 71 6.01 15.39 -11.99
N PRO A 72 6.54 16.01 -13.06
CA PRO A 72 5.74 16.79 -14.00
C PRO A 72 4.56 16.05 -14.62
N ARG A 73 4.74 14.76 -14.94
CA ARG A 73 3.66 13.93 -15.49
C ARG A 73 2.52 13.71 -14.49
N LEU A 74 2.85 13.51 -13.22
CA LEU A 74 1.82 13.33 -12.19
C LEU A 74 1.03 14.61 -11.97
N GLN A 75 1.70 15.77 -11.96
CA GLN A 75 1.02 17.07 -11.90
C GLN A 75 0.04 17.26 -13.07
N GLN A 76 0.46 16.91 -14.29
CA GLN A 76 -0.42 16.95 -15.46
C GLN A 76 -1.62 16.03 -15.31
N ILE A 77 -1.42 14.78 -14.88
CA ILE A 77 -2.50 13.80 -14.73
C ILE A 77 -3.48 14.21 -13.62
N ILE A 78 -2.97 14.59 -12.45
CA ILE A 78 -3.78 15.02 -11.30
C ILE A 78 -4.58 16.27 -11.64
N SER A 79 -4.04 17.18 -12.49
CA SER A 79 -4.80 18.34 -12.96
C SER A 79 -6.09 17.98 -13.71
N THR A 80 -6.17 16.77 -14.27
CA THR A 80 -7.36 16.26 -15.00
C THR A 80 -8.39 15.60 -14.09
N PHE A 81 -8.06 15.36 -12.81
CA PHE A 81 -8.97 14.74 -11.84
C PHE A 81 -10.13 15.69 -11.49
N PRO A 82 -11.31 15.16 -11.13
CA PRO A 82 -12.50 15.98 -10.89
C PRO A 82 -12.32 17.10 -9.85
N SER A 83 -11.57 16.81 -8.77
CA SER A 83 -11.21 17.79 -7.72
C SER A 83 -9.70 17.88 -7.54
N ARG A 84 -8.94 17.61 -8.61
CA ARG A 84 -7.47 17.70 -8.64
C ARG A 84 -6.79 17.04 -7.41
N HIS A 85 -5.98 17.80 -6.68
CA HIS A 85 -5.21 17.30 -5.54
C HIS A 85 -6.11 16.89 -4.36
N ARG A 86 -7.28 17.50 -4.21
CA ARG A 86 -8.25 17.12 -3.17
C ARG A 86 -8.81 15.73 -3.42
N SER A 87 -9.21 15.43 -4.66
CA SER A 87 -9.65 14.07 -5.03
C SER A 87 -8.51 13.09 -4.89
N PHE A 88 -7.30 13.43 -5.33
CA PHE A 88 -6.13 12.58 -5.19
C PHE A 88 -5.80 12.26 -3.73
N PHE A 89 -5.83 13.27 -2.85
CA PHE A 89 -5.60 13.10 -1.42
C PHE A 89 -6.64 12.18 -0.80
N SER A 90 -7.91 12.47 -1.05
CA SER A 90 -9.03 11.62 -0.62
C SER A 90 -8.87 10.21 -1.17
N ASP A 91 -8.27 10.07 -2.36
CA ASP A 91 -8.03 8.81 -3.04
C ASP A 91 -6.96 7.93 -2.41
N SER A 92 -5.92 8.58 -1.91
CA SER A 92 -4.72 7.94 -1.39
C SER A 92 -4.66 7.91 0.15
N PHE A 93 -5.53 8.68 0.83
CA PHE A 93 -5.60 8.80 2.28
C PHE A 93 -7.06 8.79 2.80
N PRO A 94 -7.36 8.10 3.91
CA PRO A 94 -6.46 7.22 4.67
C PRO A 94 -6.13 5.95 3.87
N PHE A 95 -5.15 5.19 4.38
CA PHE A 95 -4.77 3.90 3.80
C PHE A 95 -6.00 2.98 3.72
N PRO A 96 -6.15 2.21 2.63
CA PRO A 96 -7.39 1.53 2.34
C PRO A 96 -7.67 0.40 3.32
N ASP A 97 -8.95 0.24 3.66
CA ASP A 97 -9.48 -0.99 4.24
C ASP A 97 -9.99 -1.83 3.07
N LEU A 98 -9.09 -2.63 2.48
CA LEU A 98 -9.41 -3.51 1.36
C LEU A 98 -10.33 -4.63 1.84
N GLN A 99 -11.62 -4.35 1.92
CA GLN A 99 -12.61 -5.36 2.23
C GLN A 99 -12.82 -6.30 1.04
N PRO A 100 -13.22 -7.56 1.30
CA PRO A 100 -13.59 -8.48 0.25
C PRO A 100 -14.78 -7.94 -0.55
N LEU A 101 -14.53 -7.41 -1.75
CA LEU A 101 -15.59 -7.02 -2.66
C LEU A 101 -15.60 -7.92 -3.89
N LYS A 102 -16.81 -8.38 -4.23
CA LYS A 102 -17.08 -9.04 -5.49
C LYS A 102 -17.17 -7.96 -6.56
N LEU A 103 -16.18 -7.91 -7.45
CA LEU A 103 -16.33 -7.16 -8.68
C LEU A 103 -17.32 -7.87 -9.59
N ASP A 104 -18.18 -7.10 -10.25
CA ASP A 104 -18.83 -7.58 -11.47
C ASP A 104 -17.83 -7.47 -12.62
N VAL A 105 -17.04 -8.55 -12.77
CA VAL A 105 -15.94 -8.70 -13.74
C VAL A 105 -16.37 -8.40 -15.19
N ASN A 106 -17.68 -8.43 -15.47
CA ASN A 106 -18.23 -8.31 -16.82
C ASN A 106 -18.25 -6.87 -17.40
N SER A 107 -17.88 -5.84 -16.63
CA SER A 107 -17.97 -4.43 -17.06
C SER A 107 -16.66 -3.63 -17.00
N CYS A 108 -15.56 -4.20 -16.49
CA CYS A 108 -14.32 -3.47 -16.33
C CYS A 108 -13.44 -3.55 -17.57
N THR A 109 -13.28 -2.42 -18.26
CA THR A 109 -12.17 -2.21 -19.20
C THR A 109 -10.87 -2.15 -18.43
N LEU A 110 -9.95 -3.09 -18.68
CA LEU A 110 -8.64 -3.09 -18.04
C LEU A 110 -7.88 -1.81 -18.40
N PRO A 111 -7.14 -1.22 -17.45
CA PRO A 111 -6.27 -0.09 -17.76
C PRO A 111 -5.22 -0.52 -18.78
N THR A 112 -4.87 0.39 -19.68
CA THR A 112 -3.74 0.25 -20.63
C THR A 112 -2.46 0.87 -20.08
N GLU A 113 -2.57 1.69 -19.04
CA GLU A 113 -1.47 2.36 -18.37
C GLU A 113 -1.78 2.44 -16.87
N LEU A 114 -0.78 2.16 -16.05
CA LEU A 114 -0.77 2.45 -14.62
C LEU A 114 0.48 3.24 -14.27
N ILE A 115 0.36 4.14 -13.30
CA ILE A 115 1.49 4.89 -12.77
C ILE A 115 1.61 4.63 -11.28
N PHE A 116 2.84 4.39 -10.83
CA PHE A 116 3.18 4.12 -9.44
C PHE A 116 3.98 5.29 -8.89
N ALA A 117 3.44 5.95 -7.87
CA ALA A 117 4.12 7.00 -7.12
C ALA A 117 4.54 6.41 -5.78
N VAL A 118 5.85 6.33 -5.54
CA VAL A 118 6.42 5.58 -4.41
C VAL A 118 7.35 6.45 -3.59
N ASP A 119 7.09 6.48 -2.29
CA ASP A 119 7.86 7.24 -1.32
C ASP A 119 8.16 6.38 -0.09
N VAL A 120 9.44 6.28 0.28
CA VAL A 120 9.93 5.53 1.45
C VAL A 120 10.52 6.52 2.45
N TYR A 121 10.07 6.40 3.69
CA TYR A 121 10.45 7.27 4.79
C TYR A 121 11.11 6.50 5.90
N TYR A 122 12.09 7.13 6.54
CA TYR A 122 12.67 6.71 7.80
C TYR A 122 12.51 7.83 8.81
N GLN A 123 11.86 7.58 9.95
CA GLN A 123 11.58 8.61 10.97
C GLN A 123 10.94 9.89 10.37
N ASN A 124 9.96 9.69 9.48
CA ASN A 124 9.26 10.75 8.75
C ASN A 124 10.13 11.58 7.79
N GLN A 125 11.39 11.20 7.55
CA GLN A 125 12.25 11.80 6.53
C GLN A 125 12.29 10.92 5.28
N ILE A 126 12.19 11.53 4.10
CA ILE A 126 12.25 10.82 2.83
C ILE A 126 13.66 10.25 2.61
N ILE A 127 13.74 8.95 2.33
CA ILE A 127 15.00 8.26 1.98
C ILE A 127 15.01 7.75 0.54
N TYR A 128 13.83 7.58 -0.07
CA TYR A 128 13.68 7.17 -1.46
C TYR A 128 12.35 7.67 -2.02
N SER A 129 12.34 8.22 -3.23
CA SER A 129 11.14 8.68 -3.92
C SER A 129 11.29 8.45 -5.43
N LYS A 130 10.33 7.78 -6.05
CA LYS A 130 10.34 7.51 -7.51
C LYS A 130 8.91 7.44 -8.06
N VAL A 131 8.79 7.79 -9.33
CA VAL A 131 7.60 7.52 -10.15
C VAL A 131 7.97 6.50 -11.22
N GLU A 132 7.15 5.48 -11.38
CA GLU A 132 7.30 4.44 -12.40
C GLU A 132 6.03 4.34 -13.22
N GLU A 133 6.18 4.18 -14.53
CA GLU A 133 5.08 4.07 -15.46
C GLU A 133 5.07 2.67 -16.06
N LEU A 134 3.90 2.07 -16.12
CA LEU A 134 3.73 0.70 -16.61
C LEU A 134 2.71 0.67 -17.73
N ASP A 135 3.16 0.26 -18.91
CA ASP A 135 2.28 -0.14 -20.01
C ASP A 135 1.73 -1.54 -19.73
N THR A 136 0.42 -1.60 -19.54
CA THR A 136 -0.31 -2.81 -19.19
C THR A 136 -1.04 -3.42 -20.38
N SER A 137 -0.90 -2.82 -21.57
CA SER A 137 -1.58 -3.26 -22.80
C SER A 137 -0.92 -4.47 -23.47
N SER A 138 0.37 -4.72 -23.19
CA SER A 138 1.13 -5.78 -23.85
C SER A 138 0.64 -7.17 -23.46
N SER A 139 0.49 -8.07 -24.44
CA SER A 139 0.14 -9.47 -24.18
C SER A 139 1.19 -10.19 -23.32
N TRP A 140 2.44 -9.76 -23.40
CA TRP A 140 3.52 -10.27 -22.54
C TRP A 140 3.24 -9.95 -21.07
N PHE A 141 2.94 -8.69 -20.75
CA PHE A 141 2.60 -8.28 -19.39
C PHE A 141 1.43 -9.10 -18.83
N LEU A 142 0.35 -9.22 -19.61
CA LEU A 142 -0.87 -9.92 -19.21
C LEU A 142 -0.64 -11.40 -18.84
N CYS A 143 0.35 -12.05 -19.45
CA CYS A 143 0.69 -13.45 -19.21
C CYS A 143 1.86 -13.65 -18.24
N SER A 144 2.71 -12.64 -18.04
CA SER A 144 3.88 -12.69 -17.17
C SER A 144 3.50 -12.52 -15.69
N PRO A 145 4.30 -13.06 -14.74
CA PRO A 145 4.15 -12.75 -13.32
C PRO A 145 4.17 -11.24 -13.08
N PHE A 146 3.18 -10.74 -12.35
CA PHE A 146 3.08 -9.33 -12.01
C PHE A 146 4.19 -8.95 -11.05
N ARG A 147 5.00 -7.99 -11.48
CA ARG A 147 6.08 -7.42 -10.70
C ARG A 147 6.37 -6.02 -11.20
N VAL A 148 6.53 -5.08 -10.28
CA VAL A 148 6.92 -3.70 -10.59
C VAL A 148 8.18 -3.41 -9.80
N ASP A 149 9.32 -3.29 -10.49
CA ASP A 149 10.62 -2.98 -9.90
C ASP A 149 10.94 -1.50 -10.15
N LEU A 150 11.31 -0.76 -9.09
CA LEU A 150 11.65 0.67 -9.20
C LEU A 150 13.15 0.92 -9.33
N LEU A 151 13.98 -0.03 -8.96
CA LEU A 151 15.43 0.09 -9.04
C LEU A 151 15.95 -0.95 -10.03
N ASP A 152 16.84 -0.51 -10.93
CA ASP A 152 17.61 -1.44 -11.71
C ASP A 152 18.52 -2.26 -10.78
N PRO A 153 18.78 -3.56 -11.05
CA PRO A 153 19.60 -4.40 -10.18
C PRO A 153 21.03 -3.90 -9.91
N LYS A 154 21.49 -2.93 -10.71
CA LYS A 154 22.81 -2.30 -10.61
C LYS A 154 22.81 -1.00 -9.81
N ASP A 155 21.63 -0.44 -9.57
CA ASP A 155 21.45 0.82 -8.89
C ASP A 155 21.17 0.58 -7.41
N SER A 156 21.72 1.44 -6.57
CA SER A 156 21.38 1.47 -5.15
C SER A 156 21.36 2.92 -4.69
N ALA A 157 20.34 3.28 -3.91
CA ALA A 157 20.23 4.61 -3.33
C ALA A 157 20.86 4.60 -1.94
N SER A 158 21.91 5.39 -1.73
CA SER A 158 22.45 5.59 -0.38
C SER A 158 21.42 6.32 0.49
N THR A 159 21.34 5.92 1.76
CA THR A 159 20.47 6.54 2.75
C THR A 159 21.30 7.04 3.93
N PRO A 160 20.85 8.09 4.64
CA PRO A 160 21.54 8.60 5.84
C PRO A 160 21.45 7.63 7.04
N VAL A 161 20.80 6.48 6.87
CA VAL A 161 20.58 5.48 7.91
C VAL A 161 21.82 4.61 8.05
N ARG A 162 22.27 4.35 9.28
CA ARG A 162 23.40 3.45 9.52
C ARG A 162 22.94 2.00 9.46
N TYR A 163 23.70 1.17 8.77
CA TYR A 163 23.50 -0.27 8.71
C TYR A 163 24.18 -0.94 9.91
N LEU A 164 23.38 -1.49 10.82
CA LEU A 164 23.86 -2.26 11.96
C LEU A 164 23.71 -3.76 11.63
N GLY A 165 24.84 -4.48 11.61
CA GLY A 165 24.88 -5.94 11.53
C GLY A 165 25.47 -6.52 12.81
N GLY A 166 25.27 -7.82 13.08
CA GLY A 166 25.95 -8.51 14.19
C GLY A 166 25.08 -8.73 15.44
N SER A 167 25.66 -8.59 16.64
CA SER A 167 25.05 -9.03 17.92
C SER A 167 23.80 -8.25 18.38
N GLN A 168 23.43 -7.17 17.69
CA GLN A 168 22.22 -6.37 17.95
C GLN A 168 21.17 -6.52 16.83
N ASP A 169 21.24 -7.59 16.03
CA ASP A 169 20.41 -7.74 14.83
C ASP A 169 18.92 -7.64 15.11
N GLU A 170 18.40 -8.34 16.12
CA GLU A 170 16.97 -8.32 16.44
C GLU A 170 16.47 -6.92 16.81
N ALA A 171 17.21 -6.19 17.65
CA ALA A 171 16.86 -4.83 18.05
C ALA A 171 16.91 -3.87 16.84
N TRP A 172 17.84 -4.09 15.91
CA TRP A 172 17.94 -3.31 14.68
C TRP A 172 16.79 -3.59 13.71
N LEU A 173 16.43 -4.86 13.50
CA LEU A 173 15.30 -5.23 12.64
C LEU A 173 13.99 -4.67 13.19
N GLN A 174 13.79 -4.73 14.52
CA GLN A 174 12.65 -4.11 15.17
C GLN A 174 12.66 -2.58 15.00
N HIS A 175 13.84 -1.95 15.14
CA HIS A 175 13.97 -0.51 14.91
C HIS A 175 13.58 -0.13 13.47
N LEU A 176 14.00 -0.90 12.47
CA LEU A 176 13.59 -0.67 11.07
C LEU A 176 12.08 -0.86 10.89
N GLU A 177 11.49 -1.87 11.51
CA GLU A 177 10.05 -2.12 11.45
C GLU A 177 9.23 -0.95 12.02
N GLU A 178 9.71 -0.36 13.11
CA GLU A 178 9.01 0.73 13.80
C GLU A 178 9.15 2.07 13.09
N ASN A 179 10.30 2.32 12.45
CA ASN A 179 10.68 3.63 11.93
C ASN A 179 10.60 3.78 10.41
N LEU A 180 10.53 2.68 9.65
CA LEU A 180 10.28 2.73 8.22
C LEU A 180 8.79 2.85 7.93
N SER A 181 8.46 3.71 6.99
CA SER A 181 7.13 3.77 6.41
C SER A 181 7.20 3.96 4.91
N LEU A 182 6.14 3.56 4.21
CA LEU A 182 6.09 3.55 2.76
C LEU A 182 4.72 4.00 2.27
N SER A 183 4.69 4.72 1.15
CA SER A 183 3.49 4.94 0.36
C SER A 183 3.72 4.38 -1.04
N TRP A 184 2.81 3.50 -1.47
CA TRP A 184 2.79 2.98 -2.84
C TRP A 184 1.44 3.32 -3.45
N ILE A 185 1.40 4.42 -4.20
CA ILE A 185 0.15 4.91 -4.79
C ILE A 185 0.08 4.43 -6.24
N VAL A 186 -0.96 3.65 -6.52
CA VAL A 186 -1.32 3.24 -7.88
C VAL A 186 -2.29 4.26 -8.44
N ILE A 187 -2.00 4.77 -9.63
CA ILE A 187 -2.76 5.80 -10.30
C ILE A 187 -3.24 5.24 -11.63
N ASN A 188 -4.55 5.31 -11.88
CA ASN A 188 -5.14 5.01 -13.17
C ASN A 188 -5.49 6.35 -13.87
N PRO A 189 -4.70 6.78 -14.87
CA PRO A 189 -4.90 8.06 -15.55
C PRO A 189 -6.25 8.12 -16.27
N THR A 190 -6.69 7.01 -16.85
CA THR A 190 -7.96 6.91 -17.60
C THR A 190 -9.17 7.09 -16.69
N ARG A 191 -9.14 6.45 -15.51
CA ARG A 191 -10.21 6.57 -14.51
C ARG A 191 -10.12 7.83 -13.67
N LYS A 192 -8.97 8.52 -13.70
CA LYS A 192 -8.68 9.71 -12.89
C LYS A 192 -8.86 9.44 -11.40
N LYS A 193 -8.36 8.27 -10.98
CA LYS A 193 -8.42 7.77 -9.60
C LYS A 193 -7.07 7.26 -9.17
N ALA A 194 -6.86 7.27 -7.87
CA ALA A 194 -5.67 6.70 -7.24
C ALA A 194 -6.05 5.84 -6.03
N VAL A 195 -5.11 5.01 -5.59
CA VAL A 195 -5.23 4.25 -4.34
C VAL A 195 -3.84 3.94 -3.80
N ASN A 196 -3.65 4.10 -2.50
CA ASN A 196 -2.42 3.69 -1.84
C ASN A 196 -2.53 2.22 -1.43
N VAL A 197 -1.78 1.31 -2.04
CA VAL A 197 -1.89 -0.14 -1.77
C VAL A 197 -0.93 -0.63 -0.68
N SER A 198 -0.17 0.27 -0.06
CA SER A 198 0.76 -0.07 1.02
C SER A 198 0.08 -0.04 2.39
N SER A 199 0.63 -0.77 3.35
CA SER A 199 0.17 -0.79 4.74
C SER A 199 0.61 0.43 5.56
N ARG A 200 1.28 1.41 4.95
CA ARG A 200 2.07 2.48 5.58
C ARG A 200 3.25 2.00 6.40
N ARG A 201 3.01 1.16 7.40
CA ARG A 201 4.02 0.60 8.31
C ARG A 201 4.45 -0.78 7.84
N ALA A 202 5.66 -1.17 8.20
CA ALA A 202 6.15 -2.50 7.90
C ALA A 202 5.26 -3.55 8.58
N VAL A 203 4.92 -4.60 7.85
CA VAL A 203 4.18 -5.77 8.37
C VAL A 203 5.10 -6.94 8.68
N SER A 204 6.29 -6.96 8.09
CA SER A 204 7.37 -7.88 8.46
C SER A 204 8.72 -7.32 8.05
N VAL A 205 9.74 -7.65 8.83
CA VAL A 205 11.15 -7.39 8.53
C VAL A 205 11.91 -8.69 8.67
N GLN A 206 12.63 -9.08 7.63
CA GLN A 206 13.36 -10.34 7.59
C GLN A 206 14.74 -10.13 7.00
N ARG A 207 15.74 -10.78 7.58
CA ARG A 207 17.08 -10.83 7.01
C ARG A 207 17.21 -12.04 6.10
N HIS A 208 17.66 -11.81 4.88
CA HIS A 208 17.93 -12.88 3.93
C HIS A 208 19.16 -13.66 4.40
N TRP A 209 19.00 -14.96 4.65
CA TRP A 209 20.04 -15.82 5.25
C TRP A 209 21.33 -15.90 4.42
N LEU A 210 21.24 -15.86 3.09
CA LEU A 210 22.42 -15.97 2.21
C LEU A 210 23.14 -14.63 1.99
N THR A 211 22.42 -13.58 1.58
CA THR A 211 23.03 -12.28 1.22
C THR A 211 23.23 -11.37 2.42
N GLY A 212 22.51 -11.61 3.53
CA GLY A 212 22.48 -10.73 4.68
C GLY A 212 21.64 -9.47 4.47
N ASP A 213 21.02 -9.28 3.29
CA ASP A 213 20.16 -8.14 3.00
C ASP A 213 18.91 -8.16 3.88
N VAL A 214 18.42 -6.99 4.26
CA VAL A 214 17.20 -6.83 5.06
C VAL A 214 16.04 -6.53 4.12
N GLN A 215 15.04 -7.41 4.11
CA GLN A 215 13.79 -7.23 3.39
C GLN A 215 12.72 -6.71 4.35
N VAL A 216 12.19 -5.54 4.03
CA VAL A 216 11.11 -4.88 4.77
C VAL A 216 9.87 -4.97 3.90
N ARG A 217 8.81 -5.61 4.40
CA ARG A 217 7.55 -5.77 3.66
C ARG A 217 6.48 -4.80 4.15
N PHE A 218 5.77 -4.20 3.20
CA PHE A 218 4.60 -3.35 3.39
C PHE A 218 3.46 -3.96 2.58
N GLY A 219 2.64 -4.78 3.21
CA GLY A 219 1.64 -5.60 2.53
C GLY A 219 0.22 -5.23 2.95
N THR A 220 -0.68 -5.11 1.97
CA THR A 220 -2.13 -5.09 2.23
C THR A 220 -2.76 -6.37 1.68
N VAL A 221 -3.84 -6.82 2.31
CA VAL A 221 -4.56 -8.03 1.90
C VAL A 221 -5.93 -7.61 1.37
N THR A 222 -6.27 -8.07 0.18
CA THR A 222 -7.55 -7.84 -0.50
C THR A 222 -8.21 -9.17 -0.85
N ALA A 223 -9.50 -9.15 -1.19
CA ALA A 223 -10.07 -10.29 -1.91
C ALA A 223 -9.43 -10.40 -3.30
N GLY A 224 -9.20 -11.63 -3.73
CA GLY A 224 -8.95 -11.91 -5.13
C GLY A 224 -10.25 -12.02 -5.92
N ASP A 225 -10.12 -12.52 -7.14
CA ASP A 225 -11.20 -12.67 -8.12
C ASP A 225 -11.89 -14.04 -8.07
N GLU A 226 -11.42 -14.95 -7.21
CA GLU A 226 -11.99 -16.28 -7.05
C GLU A 226 -12.81 -16.44 -5.75
N GLY A 227 -13.64 -17.49 -5.73
CA GLY A 227 -14.54 -17.77 -4.61
C GLY A 227 -13.84 -18.31 -3.36
N ARG A 228 -14.60 -18.34 -2.25
CA ARG A 228 -14.16 -18.90 -0.97
C ARG A 228 -13.62 -20.32 -1.14
N GLY A 229 -12.47 -20.60 -0.53
CA GLY A 229 -11.80 -21.90 -0.59
C GLY A 229 -10.75 -22.01 -1.71
N SER A 230 -10.68 -21.06 -2.65
CA SER A 230 -9.63 -21.00 -3.68
C SER A 230 -8.28 -20.49 -3.12
N SER A 231 -7.18 -20.81 -3.82
CA SER A 231 -5.87 -20.15 -3.65
C SER A 231 -5.97 -18.63 -3.72
N ARG A 232 -6.87 -18.11 -4.59
CA ARG A 232 -7.09 -16.68 -4.88
C ARG A 232 -8.29 -16.07 -4.16
N GLU A 233 -8.77 -16.68 -3.06
CA GLU A 233 -9.78 -16.03 -2.22
C GLU A 233 -9.27 -14.71 -1.62
N LEU A 234 -8.02 -14.72 -1.16
CA LEU A 234 -7.30 -13.54 -0.67
C LEU A 234 -6.00 -13.39 -1.43
N VAL A 235 -5.63 -12.14 -1.67
CA VAL A 235 -4.41 -11.75 -2.37
C VAL A 235 -3.67 -10.71 -1.56
N GLU A 236 -2.37 -10.91 -1.40
CA GLU A 236 -1.44 -9.96 -0.82
C GLU A 236 -0.92 -9.03 -1.91
N CYS A 237 -1.15 -7.73 -1.77
CA CYS A 237 -0.41 -6.69 -2.46
C CYS A 237 0.85 -6.38 -1.64
N GLY A 238 1.94 -7.09 -1.92
CA GLY A 238 3.18 -7.02 -1.16
C GLY A 238 4.17 -6.05 -1.78
N VAL A 239 4.49 -4.97 -1.09
CA VAL A 239 5.64 -4.11 -1.43
C VAL A 239 6.83 -4.54 -0.59
N VAL A 240 7.98 -4.77 -1.23
CA VAL A 240 9.22 -5.19 -0.57
C VAL A 240 10.30 -4.16 -0.83
N VAL A 241 10.91 -3.67 0.25
CA VAL A 241 12.10 -2.83 0.22
C VAL A 241 13.29 -3.65 0.69
N THR A 242 14.26 -3.87 -0.19
CA THR A 242 15.51 -4.56 0.14
C THR A 242 16.58 -3.53 0.49
N CYS A 243 17.00 -3.55 1.75
CA CYS A 243 18.07 -2.72 2.28
C CYS A 243 19.36 -3.55 2.42
N CYS A 244 20.48 -3.01 1.94
CA CYS A 244 21.79 -3.62 2.08
C CYS A 244 22.79 -2.64 2.71
N GLY A 245 23.91 -3.13 3.21
CA GLY A 245 24.93 -2.28 3.81
C GLY A 245 26.05 -3.09 4.44
N LYS A 246 27.13 -2.39 4.81
CA LYS A 246 28.22 -2.96 5.61
C LYS A 246 27.99 -2.57 7.06
N GLU A 247 28.36 -3.45 7.98
CA GLU A 247 28.26 -3.18 9.42
C GLU A 247 28.97 -1.85 9.77
N GLY A 248 28.24 -0.94 10.42
CA GLY A 248 28.71 0.40 10.78
C GLY A 248 28.74 1.43 9.64
N GLY A 249 28.44 1.02 8.41
CA GLY A 249 28.37 1.88 7.22
C GLY A 249 26.97 2.44 6.94
N GLU A 250 26.81 3.10 5.80
CA GLU A 250 25.49 3.58 5.32
C GLU A 250 24.63 2.41 4.79
N MET A 251 23.35 2.44 5.13
CA MET A 251 22.34 1.58 4.56
C MET A 251 21.97 2.10 3.16
N HIS A 252 21.81 1.17 2.23
CA HIS A 252 21.43 1.46 0.85
C HIS A 252 20.14 0.74 0.52
N VAL A 253 19.21 1.43 -0.12
CA VAL A 253 18.03 0.80 -0.73
C VAL A 253 18.49 0.22 -2.07
N ARG A 254 18.48 -1.12 -2.17
CA ARG A 254 18.91 -1.87 -3.35
C ARG A 254 17.73 -2.18 -4.27
N GLU A 255 16.58 -2.45 -3.70
CA GLU A 255 15.40 -2.88 -4.44
C GLU A 255 14.16 -2.32 -3.76
N VAL A 256 13.23 -1.83 -4.56
CA VAL A 256 11.89 -1.48 -4.13
C VAL A 256 10.96 -2.06 -5.18
N CYS A 257 10.22 -3.10 -4.81
CA CYS A 257 9.37 -3.83 -5.74
C CYS A 257 7.99 -4.11 -5.18
N MET A 258 7.01 -4.24 -6.06
CA MET A 258 5.67 -4.72 -5.73
C MET A 258 5.42 -6.06 -6.41
N VAL A 259 4.88 -7.00 -5.65
CA VAL A 259 4.41 -8.29 -6.12
C VAL A 259 2.99 -8.54 -5.61
N MET A 260 2.23 -9.34 -6.36
CA MET A 260 0.91 -9.80 -5.92
C MET A 260 0.93 -11.31 -5.78
N GLU A 261 0.65 -11.81 -4.56
CA GLU A 261 0.70 -13.23 -4.24
C GLU A 261 -0.67 -13.74 -3.75
N ASP A 262 -1.00 -14.97 -4.12
CA ASP A 262 -2.17 -15.67 -3.58
C ASP A 262 -1.86 -16.39 -2.25
N MET A 263 -2.87 -17.07 -1.68
CA MET A 263 -2.74 -17.81 -0.42
C MET A 263 -1.87 -19.08 -0.52
N GLU A 264 -1.38 -19.45 -1.71
CA GLU A 264 -0.39 -20.51 -1.90
C GLU A 264 1.03 -19.93 -2.07
N GLY A 265 1.16 -18.60 -2.14
CA GLY A 265 2.42 -17.91 -2.40
C GLY A 265 2.79 -17.91 -3.87
N LYS A 266 1.83 -18.18 -4.76
CA LYS A 266 2.03 -18.06 -6.19
C LYS A 266 1.82 -16.61 -6.61
N GLY A 267 2.78 -16.08 -7.36
CA GLY A 267 2.65 -14.77 -8.00
C GLY A 267 1.51 -14.79 -9.04
N LEU A 268 0.64 -13.78 -8.98
CA LEU A 268 -0.40 -13.55 -9.98
C LEU A 268 0.25 -13.07 -11.29
N ASN A 269 -0.40 -13.33 -12.43
CA ASN A 269 0.02 -12.72 -13.69
C ASN A 269 -0.46 -11.27 -13.81
N GLY A 270 0.00 -10.56 -14.84
CA GLY A 270 -0.39 -9.17 -15.08
C GLY A 270 -1.90 -8.99 -15.21
N LYS A 271 -2.59 -9.83 -16.01
CA LYS A 271 -4.04 -9.70 -16.23
C LYS A 271 -4.83 -9.81 -14.93
N ASP A 272 -4.55 -10.85 -14.17
CA ASP A 272 -5.19 -11.17 -12.90
C ASP A 272 -4.97 -10.05 -11.86
N SER A 273 -3.74 -9.55 -11.82
CA SER A 273 -3.34 -8.43 -10.96
C SER A 273 -4.07 -7.14 -11.33
N LEU A 274 -4.24 -6.84 -12.62
CA LEU A 274 -4.99 -5.67 -13.06
C LEU A 274 -6.47 -5.72 -12.68
N VAL A 275 -7.11 -6.89 -12.76
CA VAL A 275 -8.52 -7.05 -12.35
C VAL A 275 -8.68 -6.67 -10.88
N ILE A 276 -7.76 -7.15 -10.04
CA ILE A 276 -7.78 -6.86 -8.60
C ILE A 276 -7.47 -5.38 -8.35
N LEU A 277 -6.42 -4.84 -8.96
CA LEU A 277 -6.04 -3.43 -8.80
C LEU A 277 -7.14 -2.48 -9.25
N GLU A 278 -7.77 -2.72 -10.39
CA GLU A 278 -8.89 -1.92 -10.88
C GLU A 278 -10.06 -1.98 -9.89
N GLY A 279 -10.35 -3.16 -9.35
CA GLY A 279 -11.38 -3.31 -8.34
C GLY A 279 -11.10 -2.51 -7.07
N VAL A 280 -9.84 -2.51 -6.62
CA VAL A 280 -9.36 -1.74 -5.48
C VAL A 280 -9.43 -0.22 -5.75
N ILE A 281 -9.03 0.23 -6.95
CA ILE A 281 -9.09 1.63 -7.37
C ILE A 281 -10.54 2.13 -7.44
N GLU A 282 -11.45 1.32 -7.96
CA GLU A 282 -12.84 1.73 -8.14
C GLU A 282 -13.65 1.73 -6.84
N GLN A 283 -13.46 0.71 -6.01
CA GLN A 283 -14.38 0.38 -4.91
C GLN A 283 -13.75 0.41 -3.51
N GLY A 284 -12.48 0.78 -3.39
CA GLY A 284 -11.77 0.84 -2.12
C GLY A 284 -12.51 1.70 -1.09
N ARG A 285 -13.13 1.05 -0.09
CA ARG A 285 -13.64 1.73 1.10
C ARG A 285 -12.46 2.13 1.96
N ARG A 286 -12.43 3.41 2.36
CA ARG A 286 -11.34 3.98 3.14
C ARG A 286 -11.83 4.14 4.56
N LYS A 287 -11.28 3.35 5.47
CA LYS A 287 -11.50 3.55 6.90
C LYS A 287 -10.25 4.21 7.46
N GLY A 288 -10.42 5.22 8.30
CA GLY A 288 -9.33 5.72 9.14
C GLY A 288 -8.97 4.63 10.15
N GLY A 289 -8.20 3.63 9.73
CA GLY A 289 -7.65 2.63 10.62
C GLY A 289 -6.55 3.27 11.44
N GLU A 290 -6.72 3.30 12.77
CA GLU A 290 -5.64 3.64 13.68
C GLU A 290 -4.72 2.42 13.85
N GLY A 291 -3.40 2.66 13.80
CA GLY A 291 -2.42 1.71 14.32
C GLY A 291 -2.20 0.44 13.50
N ASN A 292 -2.07 -0.69 14.21
CA ASN A 292 -1.49 -1.95 13.73
C ASN A 292 -2.47 -2.83 12.93
N GLU A 293 -3.63 -2.32 12.52
CA GLU A 293 -4.68 -3.09 11.83
C GLU A 293 -4.17 -3.80 10.56
N GLY A 294 -3.33 -3.12 9.77
CA GLY A 294 -2.71 -3.70 8.58
C GLY A 294 -1.81 -4.90 8.90
N LYS A 295 -1.03 -4.81 9.98
CA LYS A 295 -0.17 -5.90 10.46
C LYS A 295 -1.00 -7.08 10.97
N VAL A 296 -2.08 -6.82 11.71
CA VAL A 296 -2.99 -7.88 12.19
C VAL A 296 -3.61 -8.65 11.02
N LYS A 297 -4.13 -7.95 10.00
CA LYS A 297 -4.68 -8.60 8.80
C LYS A 297 -3.64 -9.40 8.03
N PHE A 298 -2.42 -8.88 7.95
CA PHE A 298 -1.31 -9.57 7.31
C PHE A 298 -0.95 -10.85 8.07
N GLU A 299 -0.84 -10.80 9.40
CA GLU A 299 -0.61 -11.97 10.25
C GLU A 299 -1.72 -13.01 10.07
N GLU A 300 -2.99 -12.60 10.06
CA GLU A 300 -4.14 -13.47 9.82
C GLU A 300 -4.08 -14.15 8.43
N PHE A 301 -3.63 -13.42 7.41
CA PHE A 301 -3.39 -13.97 6.07
C PHE A 301 -2.25 -14.99 6.06
N GLN A 302 -1.13 -14.71 6.76
CA GLN A 302 -0.02 -15.65 6.89
C GLN A 302 -0.41 -16.92 7.64
N GLU A 303 -1.25 -16.81 8.68
CA GLU A 303 -1.80 -17.97 9.39
C GLU A 303 -2.66 -18.83 8.47
N ARG A 304 -3.51 -18.23 7.64
CA ARG A 304 -4.29 -18.95 6.62
C ARG A 304 -3.41 -19.64 5.57
N LYS A 305 -2.38 -18.94 5.08
CA LYS A 305 -1.38 -19.48 4.14
C LYS A 305 -0.67 -20.71 4.73
N ARG A 306 -0.26 -20.63 6.00
CA ARG A 306 0.35 -21.76 6.74
C ARG A 306 -0.63 -22.92 6.91
N GLY A 307 -1.85 -22.66 7.37
CA GLY A 307 -2.87 -23.70 7.57
C GLY A 307 -3.21 -24.46 6.28
N ARG A 308 -3.35 -23.74 5.16
CA ARG A 308 -3.58 -24.38 3.85
C ARG A 308 -2.38 -25.20 3.40
N LYS A 309 -1.16 -24.69 3.59
CA LYS A 309 0.05 -25.45 3.24
C LYS A 309 0.13 -26.76 4.03
N GLU A 310 -0.19 -26.74 5.31
CA GLU A 310 -0.25 -27.94 6.14
C GLU A 310 -1.35 -28.92 5.68
N GLU A 311 -2.53 -28.42 5.30
CA GLU A 311 -3.61 -29.24 4.76
C GLU A 311 -3.22 -29.89 3.42
N ASN A 312 -2.61 -29.14 2.51
CA ASN A 312 -2.13 -29.64 1.23
C ASN A 312 -1.02 -30.69 1.42
N GLN A 313 -0.04 -30.43 2.29
CA GLN A 313 0.98 -31.42 2.63
C GLN A 313 0.38 -32.69 3.23
N ARG A 314 -0.68 -32.59 4.04
CA ARG A 314 -1.39 -33.76 4.57
C ARG A 314 -2.07 -34.55 3.46
N LYS A 315 -2.71 -33.88 2.49
CA LYS A 315 -3.33 -34.52 1.31
C LYS A 315 -2.28 -35.20 0.44
N GLU A 316 -1.15 -34.54 0.18
CA GLU A 316 -0.02 -35.12 -0.58
C GLU A 316 0.52 -36.38 0.08
N ARG A 317 0.77 -36.37 1.41
CA ARG A 317 1.21 -37.57 2.14
C ARG A 317 0.22 -38.73 2.02
N VAL A 318 -1.09 -38.44 2.01
CA VAL A 318 -2.12 -39.48 1.82
C VAL A 318 -2.07 -40.03 0.39
N LEU A 319 -1.93 -39.17 -0.61
CA LEU A 319 -1.80 -39.59 -2.02
C LEU A 319 -0.54 -40.40 -2.26
N ASP A 320 0.60 -40.02 -1.67
CA ASP A 320 1.85 -40.76 -1.74
C ASP A 320 1.68 -42.16 -1.14
N LEU A 321 1.03 -42.29 0.02
CA LEU A 321 0.77 -43.58 0.65
C LEU A 321 -0.11 -44.47 -0.23
N VAL A 322 -1.16 -43.92 -0.85
CA VAL A 322 -2.02 -44.65 -1.79
C VAL A 322 -1.23 -45.08 -3.02
N CYS A 323 -0.40 -44.19 -3.59
CA CYS A 323 0.43 -44.48 -4.75
C CYS A 323 1.44 -45.60 -4.46
N ILE A 324 2.13 -45.54 -3.31
CA ILE A 324 3.05 -46.59 -2.85
C ILE A 324 2.30 -47.92 -2.69
N THR A 325 1.12 -47.90 -2.08
CA THR A 325 0.31 -49.11 -1.87
C THR A 325 -0.10 -49.75 -3.20
N VAL A 326 -0.60 -48.95 -4.14
CA VAL A 326 -0.96 -49.43 -5.50
C VAL A 326 0.26 -49.98 -6.23
N GLY A 327 1.41 -49.30 -6.14
CA GLY A 327 2.66 -49.75 -6.73
C GLY A 327 3.14 -51.10 -6.18
N VAL A 328 3.09 -51.30 -4.86
CA VAL A 328 3.43 -52.57 -4.21
C VAL A 328 2.48 -53.69 -4.64
N VAL A 329 1.17 -53.44 -4.65
CA VAL A 329 0.16 -54.43 -5.09
C VAL A 329 0.37 -54.80 -6.57
N GLY A 330 0.63 -53.82 -7.43
CA GLY A 330 0.94 -54.03 -8.84
C GLY A 330 2.21 -54.87 -9.04
N PHE A 331 3.26 -54.58 -8.28
CA PHE A 331 4.51 -55.35 -8.33
C PHE A 331 4.29 -56.80 -7.86
N VAL A 332 3.66 -57.02 -6.71
CA VAL A 332 3.41 -58.36 -6.16
C VAL A 332 2.53 -59.19 -7.11
N SER A 333 1.49 -58.60 -7.69
CA SER A 333 0.62 -59.29 -8.65
C SER A 333 1.35 -59.64 -9.95
N PHE A 334 2.21 -58.75 -10.47
CA PHE A 334 3.06 -59.02 -11.63
C PHE A 334 4.03 -60.19 -11.38
N TRP A 335 4.75 -60.18 -10.25
CA TRP A 335 5.66 -61.28 -9.89
C TRP A 335 4.94 -62.59 -9.65
N SER A 336 3.77 -62.56 -9.02
CA SER A 336 2.94 -63.75 -8.84
C SER A 336 2.51 -64.33 -10.19
N ALA A 337 2.14 -63.50 -11.16
CA ALA A 337 1.78 -63.95 -12.51
C ALA A 337 2.97 -64.53 -13.31
N ILE A 338 4.21 -64.15 -12.99
CA ILE A 338 5.43 -64.73 -13.59
C ILE A 338 5.82 -66.03 -12.92
N LEU A 339 5.77 -66.10 -11.58
CA LEU A 339 6.24 -67.26 -10.80
C LEU A 339 5.26 -68.44 -10.82
N PHE A 340 3.95 -68.18 -10.98
CA PHE A 340 2.92 -69.21 -11.03
C PHE A 340 2.48 -69.58 -12.47
N LYS A 341 3.37 -69.38 -13.43
CA LYS A 341 3.19 -69.74 -14.84
C LYS A 341 4.25 -70.75 -15.27
#